data_AF-A0A1U6IY47-F1
#
_entry.id   AF-A0A1U6IY47-F1
#
_cell.length_a   1.000
_cell.length_b   1.000
_cell.length_c   1.000
_cell.angle_alpha   90.00
_cell.angle_beta   90.00
_cell.angle_gamma   90.00
#
_symmetry.space_group_name_H-M   'P 1'
#
loop_
_entity.id
_entity.type
_entity.pdbx_description
1 polymer ?
#
loop_
_entity_poly.entity_id
_entity_poly.type
_entity_poly.pdbx_seq_one_letter_code
_entity_poly.pdbx_strand_id
1 'polypeptide(L)'
;MMRQRRAEEAAKWPSMENEPWSAGQLNYLLQQAGLTPGLIDQWASSPERSWYIGRRFFRKPLGSKKKFGIYSWVGVGLALIVAGALIASFVDVGWWPNANAWGWALAGAGAVVLGWCTVPYWAARRAFSARRRAAARYSVDAALDELRMAMQAGQSTRTQLARMFELNRKQLDEYQEITKSQQRTAFILTWSAAVAAFLILIIGSAVALQFADNPEERFIAGGLTALGSLLSAFLGAVFFRGHDHAANQLNHYYLEPSLTGRILAVERMLDHLPNSVDKTETAKLMMQWIRDLEFPPKTQDGTKKPEAPKNPRAPKPADPNLANSLFPPG
;
A
#
# COMPACT_ATOMS: atom_id res chain seq x y z
N MET A 1 -32.87 -7.52 3.62
CA MET A 1 -32.14 -8.68 3.06
C MET A 1 -30.62 -8.51 2.98
N MET A 2 -30.03 -7.44 2.39
CA MET A 2 -28.56 -7.32 2.31
C MET A 2 -27.81 -7.29 3.66
N ARG A 3 -28.40 -6.76 4.73
CA ARG A 3 -27.78 -6.74 6.08
C ARG A 3 -27.69 -8.13 6.72
N GLN A 4 -28.69 -8.99 6.49
CA GLN A 4 -28.68 -10.37 7.00
C GLN A 4 -27.64 -11.22 6.26
N ARG A 5 -27.50 -11.06 4.94
CA ARG A 5 -26.44 -11.73 4.17
C ARG A 5 -25.02 -11.37 4.64
N ARG A 6 -24.76 -10.10 4.96
CA ARG A 6 -23.45 -9.69 5.51
C ARG A 6 -23.20 -10.24 6.92
N ALA A 7 -24.24 -10.39 7.73
CA ALA A 7 -24.11 -10.98 9.06
C ALA A 7 -23.84 -12.50 8.99
N GLU A 8 -24.50 -13.20 8.06
CA GLU A 8 -24.25 -14.63 7.80
C GLU A 8 -22.87 -14.87 7.16
N GLU A 9 -22.42 -13.99 6.26
CA GLU A 9 -21.07 -14.06 5.69
C GLU A 9 -20.01 -13.75 6.76
N ALA A 10 -20.25 -12.79 7.67
CA ALA A 10 -19.37 -12.49 8.79
C ALA A 10 -19.27 -13.66 9.79
N ALA A 11 -20.38 -14.36 10.05
CA ALA A 11 -20.42 -15.54 10.93
C ALA A 11 -19.73 -16.78 10.33
N LYS A 12 -19.51 -16.80 9.01
CA LYS A 12 -18.77 -17.87 8.31
C LYS A 12 -17.26 -17.72 8.38
N TRP A 13 -16.75 -16.58 8.85
CA TRP A 13 -15.32 -16.43 9.07
C TRP A 13 -14.95 -17.12 10.38
N PRO A 14 -14.14 -18.19 10.34
CA PRO A 14 -13.68 -18.86 11.56
C PRO A 14 -12.95 -17.82 12.42
N SER A 15 -13.29 -17.76 13.70
CA SER A 15 -12.66 -16.87 14.68
C SER A 15 -11.14 -17.06 14.65
N MET A 16 -10.43 -16.14 13.98
CA MET A 16 -8.99 -16.21 13.71
C MET A 16 -8.11 -15.94 14.93
N GLU A 17 -8.69 -15.79 16.12
CA GLU A 17 -7.97 -15.20 17.25
C GLU A 17 -7.01 -16.15 17.96
N ASN A 18 -7.09 -17.48 17.78
CA ASN A 18 -6.28 -18.42 18.60
C ASN A 18 -5.62 -19.61 17.88
N GLU A 19 -5.77 -19.78 16.56
CA GLU A 19 -5.02 -20.84 15.85
C GLU A 19 -3.73 -20.29 15.23
N PRO A 20 -2.56 -20.94 15.45
CA PRO A 20 -1.34 -20.59 14.74
C PRO A 20 -1.60 -20.76 13.25
N TRP A 21 -1.32 -19.71 12.49
CA TRP A 21 -1.50 -19.63 11.04
C TRP A 21 -1.09 -20.93 10.37
N SER A 22 -2.06 -21.62 9.75
CA SER A 22 -1.75 -22.83 9.00
C SER A 22 -0.78 -22.50 7.87
N ALA A 23 0.10 -23.45 7.52
CA ALA A 23 1.06 -23.26 6.43
C ALA A 23 0.38 -22.85 5.11
N GLY A 24 -0.87 -23.30 4.89
CA GLY A 24 -1.70 -22.90 3.75
C GLY A 24 -2.12 -21.43 3.76
N GLN A 25 -2.52 -20.87 4.91
CA GLN A 25 -2.87 -19.46 5.05
C GLN A 25 -1.66 -18.55 4.88
N LEU A 26 -0.51 -18.96 5.42
CA LEU A 26 0.76 -18.24 5.26
C LEU A 26 1.19 -18.23 3.79
N ASN A 27 1.05 -19.37 3.09
CA ASN A 27 1.31 -19.43 1.65
C ASN A 27 0.32 -18.57 0.86
N TYR A 28 -0.97 -18.58 1.23
CA TYR A 28 -1.98 -17.73 0.58
C TYR A 28 -1.69 -16.24 0.76
N LEU A 29 -1.30 -15.81 1.96
CA LEU A 29 -0.88 -14.43 2.20
C LEU A 29 0.40 -14.08 1.46
N LEU A 30 1.38 -14.98 1.42
CA LEU A 30 2.60 -14.79 0.64
C LEU A 30 2.29 -14.70 -0.86
N GLN A 31 1.34 -15.50 -1.35
CA GLN A 31 0.87 -15.49 -2.73
C GLN A 31 0.12 -14.19 -3.05
N GLN A 32 -0.77 -13.72 -2.17
CA GLN A 32 -1.39 -12.39 -2.27
C GLN A 32 -0.34 -11.27 -2.20
N ALA A 33 0.73 -11.46 -1.43
CA ALA A 33 1.86 -10.55 -1.37
C ALA A 33 2.80 -10.65 -2.58
N GLY A 34 2.50 -11.48 -3.59
CA GLY A 34 3.38 -11.68 -4.74
C GLY A 34 4.74 -12.30 -4.37
N LEU A 35 4.82 -12.94 -3.21
CA LEU A 35 5.96 -13.71 -2.71
C LEU A 35 5.68 -15.19 -2.93
N THR A 36 5.49 -15.59 -4.19
CA THR A 36 5.39 -17.02 -4.50
C THR A 36 6.71 -17.71 -4.12
N PRO A 37 6.69 -18.96 -3.63
CA PRO A 37 7.93 -19.68 -3.28
C PRO A 37 8.95 -19.67 -4.44
N GLY A 38 8.48 -19.84 -5.68
CA GLY A 38 9.33 -19.74 -6.87
C GLY A 38 9.98 -18.36 -7.07
N LEU A 39 9.39 -17.28 -6.57
CA LEU A 39 9.95 -15.92 -6.64
C LEU A 39 11.12 -15.74 -5.67
N ILE A 40 11.06 -16.41 -4.52
CA ILE A 40 12.15 -16.45 -3.55
C ILE A 40 13.31 -17.24 -4.15
N ASP A 41 13.05 -18.39 -4.76
CA ASP A 41 14.08 -19.22 -5.41
C ASP A 41 14.68 -18.54 -6.66
N GLN A 42 13.86 -17.87 -7.46
CA GLN A 42 14.32 -17.06 -8.60
C GLN A 42 15.20 -15.89 -8.14
N TRP A 43 14.83 -15.21 -7.05
CA TRP A 43 15.69 -14.18 -6.46
C TRP A 43 16.97 -14.78 -5.88
N ALA A 44 16.88 -15.93 -5.22
CA ALA A 44 17.99 -16.63 -4.61
C ALA A 44 19.05 -17.04 -5.65
N SER A 45 18.61 -17.46 -6.83
CA SER A 45 19.46 -17.84 -7.97
C SER A 45 19.82 -16.68 -8.91
N SER A 46 19.25 -15.48 -8.70
CA SER A 46 19.49 -14.33 -9.59
C SER A 46 20.93 -13.80 -9.51
N PRO A 47 21.52 -13.36 -10.64
CA PRO A 47 22.85 -12.79 -10.66
C PRO A 47 22.95 -11.43 -9.94
N GLU A 48 21.85 -10.69 -9.73
CA GLU A 48 21.83 -9.45 -8.93
C GLU A 48 22.10 -9.76 -7.47
N ARG A 49 21.54 -10.87 -6.97
CA ARG A 49 21.80 -11.31 -5.61
C ARG A 49 23.25 -11.77 -5.48
N SER A 50 23.78 -12.53 -6.44
CA SER A 50 25.19 -12.94 -6.39
C SER A 50 26.13 -11.75 -6.54
N TRP A 51 25.78 -10.75 -7.34
CA TRP A 51 26.49 -9.47 -7.42
C TRP A 51 26.42 -8.71 -6.09
N TYR A 52 25.24 -8.61 -5.46
CA TYR A 52 25.06 -7.98 -4.16
C TYR A 52 25.91 -8.66 -3.07
N ILE A 53 25.92 -9.99 -3.04
CA ILE A 53 26.70 -10.79 -2.09
C ILE A 53 28.20 -10.71 -2.43
N GLY A 54 28.56 -10.77 -3.71
CA GLY A 54 29.94 -10.90 -4.18
C GLY A 54 30.74 -9.60 -4.21
N ARG A 55 30.09 -8.44 -4.39
CA ARG A 55 30.81 -7.16 -4.57
C ARG A 55 31.30 -6.51 -3.27
N ARG A 56 30.81 -6.92 -2.09
CA ARG A 56 31.04 -6.10 -0.88
C ARG A 56 31.55 -6.76 0.40
N PHE A 57 31.51 -8.08 0.62
CA PHE A 57 31.88 -8.59 1.96
C PHE A 57 32.74 -9.85 2.08
N PHE A 58 32.90 -10.70 1.06
CA PHE A 58 33.75 -11.89 1.18
C PHE A 58 34.44 -12.23 -0.16
N ARG A 59 35.53 -11.51 -0.47
CA ARG A 59 36.48 -12.00 -1.49
C ARG A 59 37.48 -13.00 -0.90
N LYS A 60 37.50 -13.19 0.43
CA LYS A 60 38.16 -14.32 1.06
C LYS A 60 37.17 -15.47 1.21
N PRO A 61 37.45 -16.66 0.64
CA PRO A 61 36.66 -17.85 0.90
C PRO A 61 36.86 -18.22 2.38
N LEU A 62 35.98 -17.72 3.25
CA LEU A 62 35.87 -18.30 4.59
C LEU A 62 35.37 -19.72 4.40
N GLY A 63 36.27 -20.68 4.57
CA GLY A 63 35.97 -22.09 4.50
C GLY A 63 34.70 -22.42 5.28
N SER A 64 33.74 -23.00 4.57
CA SER A 64 32.78 -23.99 5.07
C SER A 64 32.41 -23.85 6.57
N LYS A 65 31.32 -23.11 6.88
CA LYS A 65 30.17 -23.58 7.69
C LYS A 65 29.34 -22.49 8.36
N LYS A 66 29.77 -21.23 8.45
CA LYS A 66 28.97 -20.19 9.11
C LYS A 66 28.33 -19.23 8.11
N LYS A 67 27.03 -19.42 7.86
CA LYS A 67 26.15 -18.49 7.14
C LYS A 67 25.92 -17.22 7.97
N PHE A 68 26.97 -16.45 8.26
CA PHE A 68 26.82 -15.10 8.81
C PHE A 68 26.32 -14.18 7.68
N GLY A 69 25.01 -14.25 7.44
CA GLY A 69 24.34 -13.54 6.36
C GLY A 69 24.09 -12.06 6.70
N ILE A 70 23.62 -11.32 5.68
CA ILE A 70 23.18 -9.91 5.74
C ILE A 70 22.26 -9.60 6.92
N TYR A 71 21.45 -10.58 7.35
CA TYR A 71 20.59 -10.47 8.53
C TYR A 71 21.37 -10.18 9.82
N SER A 72 22.62 -10.65 9.94
CA SER A 72 23.46 -10.37 11.11
C SER A 72 23.90 -8.89 11.16
N TRP A 73 24.23 -8.27 10.03
CA TRP A 73 24.65 -6.87 10.00
C TRP A 73 23.50 -5.89 10.19
N VAL A 74 22.30 -6.22 9.67
CA VAL A 74 21.09 -5.46 9.98
C VAL A 74 20.78 -5.55 11.48
N GLY A 75 20.90 -6.75 12.07
CA GLY A 75 20.77 -6.94 13.51
C GLY A 75 21.79 -6.14 14.31
N VAL A 76 23.07 -6.12 13.89
CA VAL A 76 24.13 -5.33 14.52
C VAL A 76 23.83 -3.83 14.41
N GLY A 77 23.40 -3.33 13.25
CA GLY A 77 23.05 -1.93 13.07
C GLY A 77 21.89 -1.50 13.97
N LEU A 78 20.81 -2.30 14.04
CA LEU A 78 19.69 -2.07 14.95
C LEU A 78 20.12 -2.13 16.43
N ALA A 79 20.93 -3.13 16.80
CA ALA A 79 21.43 -3.26 18.16
C ALA A 79 22.29 -2.06 18.57
N LEU A 80 23.13 -1.53 17.67
CA LEU A 80 23.93 -0.32 17.92
C LEU A 80 23.05 0.93 18.10
N ILE A 81 21.97 1.06 17.34
CA ILE A 81 21.00 2.16 17.51
C ILE A 81 20.32 2.08 18.87
N VAL A 82 19.80 0.89 19.23
CA VAL A 82 19.11 0.68 20.52
C VAL A 82 20.08 0.85 21.68
N ALA A 83 21.29 0.29 21.60
CA ALA A 83 22.31 0.45 22.62
C ALA A 83 22.74 1.92 22.76
N GLY A 84 22.94 2.63 21.65
CA GLY A 84 23.27 4.06 21.65
C GLY A 84 22.17 4.90 22.30
N ALA A 85 20.90 4.64 21.97
CA ALA A 85 19.75 5.32 22.57
C ALA A 85 19.61 5.02 24.08
N LEU A 86 19.83 3.77 24.50
CA LEU A 86 19.84 3.40 25.91
C LEU A 86 20.96 4.10 26.67
N ILE A 87 22.20 4.07 26.15
CA ILE A 87 23.36 4.74 26.78
C ILE A 87 23.12 6.25 26.88
N ALA A 88 22.55 6.88 25.85
CA ALA A 88 22.17 8.29 25.88
C ALA A 88 21.08 8.60 26.93
N SER A 89 20.23 7.64 27.28
CA SER A 89 19.17 7.82 28.27
C SER A 89 19.67 7.75 29.72
N PHE A 90 20.87 7.22 29.98
CA PHE A 90 21.46 7.07 31.32
C PHE A 90 22.31 8.28 31.76
N VAL A 91 22.25 9.40 31.02
CA VAL A 91 23.06 10.60 31.26
C VAL A 91 22.82 11.20 32.66
N ASP A 92 21.61 11.08 33.19
CA ASP A 92 21.24 11.64 34.51
C ASP A 92 21.84 10.87 35.70
N VAL A 93 22.39 9.67 35.49
CA VAL A 93 22.90 8.83 36.58
C VAL A 93 24.32 9.23 37.00
N GLY A 94 24.97 10.15 36.27
CA GLY A 94 26.28 10.73 36.64
C GLY A 94 27.45 9.75 36.62
N TRP A 95 27.25 8.50 36.18
CA TRP A 95 28.25 7.43 36.26
C TRP A 95 29.36 7.56 35.21
N TRP A 96 29.14 8.23 34.09
CA TRP A 96 30.13 8.42 33.02
C TRP A 96 30.14 9.85 32.46
N PRO A 97 31.25 10.58 32.60
CA PRO A 97 31.45 11.83 31.87
C PRO A 97 31.33 11.56 30.36
N ASN A 98 30.48 12.31 29.66
CA ASN A 98 30.25 12.23 28.21
C ASN A 98 29.48 10.99 27.71
N ALA A 99 28.74 10.27 28.56
CA ALA A 99 27.88 9.15 28.13
C ALA A 99 26.94 9.54 26.96
N ASN A 100 26.45 10.78 26.94
CA ASN A 100 25.62 11.32 25.88
C ASN A 100 26.31 11.30 24.50
N ALA A 101 27.53 11.82 24.42
CA ALA A 101 28.27 11.93 23.17
C ALA A 101 28.55 10.54 22.57
N TRP A 102 28.90 9.57 23.42
CA TRP A 102 29.09 8.19 23.01
C TRP A 102 27.79 7.50 22.59
N GLY A 103 26.68 7.76 23.27
CA GLY A 103 25.36 7.26 22.90
C GLY A 103 24.94 7.70 21.50
N TRP A 104 25.06 9.00 21.19
CA TRP A 104 24.78 9.52 19.84
C TRP A 104 25.76 9.03 18.79
N ALA A 105 27.05 8.91 19.12
CA ALA A 105 28.04 8.36 18.20
C ALA A 105 27.73 6.90 17.82
N LEU A 106 27.33 6.08 18.79
CA LEU A 106 26.91 4.69 18.55
C LEU A 106 25.62 4.60 17.73
N ALA A 107 24.64 5.45 18.02
CA ALA A 107 23.40 5.52 17.26
C ALA A 107 23.65 5.95 15.81
N GLY A 108 24.48 6.97 15.60
CA GLY A 108 24.91 7.44 14.28
C GLY A 108 25.66 6.35 13.50
N ALA A 109 26.60 5.65 14.15
CA ALA A 109 27.31 4.53 13.55
C ALA A 109 26.35 3.40 13.15
N GLY A 110 25.39 3.06 14.01
CA GLY A 110 24.35 2.07 13.71
C GLY A 110 23.48 2.46 12.51
N ALA A 111 23.09 3.74 12.40
CA ALA A 111 22.34 4.25 11.26
C ALA A 111 23.14 4.18 9.95
N VAL A 112 24.44 4.49 9.98
CA VAL A 112 25.34 4.36 8.82
C VAL A 112 25.46 2.90 8.39
N VAL A 113 25.64 1.96 9.33
CA VAL A 113 25.69 0.52 9.04
C VAL A 113 24.38 0.05 8.41
N LEU A 114 23.22 0.45 8.96
CA LEU A 114 21.92 0.12 8.37
C LEU A 114 21.76 0.68 6.96
N GLY A 115 22.09 1.96 6.73
CA GLY A 115 22.05 2.56 5.41
C GLY A 115 22.96 1.82 4.42
N TRP A 116 24.17 1.49 4.85
CA TRP A 116 25.14 0.77 4.04
C TRP A 116 24.69 -0.65 3.65
N CYS A 117 23.95 -1.34 4.53
CA CYS A 117 23.42 -2.67 4.26
C CYS A 117 22.12 -2.66 3.43
N THR A 118 21.22 -1.71 3.71
CA THR A 118 19.86 -1.68 3.14
C THR A 118 19.82 -1.07 1.74
N VAL A 119 20.54 0.03 1.49
CA VAL A 119 20.56 0.71 0.19
C VAL A 119 20.96 -0.23 -0.96
N PRO A 120 22.10 -0.96 -0.89
CA PRO A 120 22.48 -1.87 -1.98
C PRO A 120 21.54 -3.08 -2.11
N TYR A 121 20.92 -3.54 -1.02
CA TYR A 121 19.90 -4.60 -1.08
C TYR A 121 18.67 -4.12 -1.87
N TRP A 122 18.19 -2.92 -1.55
CA TRP A 122 17.08 -2.28 -2.26
C TRP A 122 17.41 -2.02 -3.74
N ALA A 123 18.63 -1.58 -4.03
CA ALA A 123 19.08 -1.39 -5.41
C ALA A 123 19.09 -2.71 -6.19
N ALA A 124 19.64 -3.78 -5.61
CA ALA A 124 19.64 -5.10 -6.23
C ALA A 124 18.22 -5.66 -6.42
N ARG A 125 17.33 -5.45 -5.44
CA ARG A 125 15.92 -5.85 -5.54
C ARG A 125 15.18 -5.08 -6.64
N ARG A 126 15.46 -3.78 -6.78
CA ARG A 126 14.91 -2.93 -7.84
C ARG A 126 15.40 -3.38 -9.22
N ALA A 127 16.70 -3.70 -9.37
CA ALA A 127 17.26 -4.22 -10.61
C ALA A 127 16.64 -5.57 -11.02
N PHE A 128 16.47 -6.50 -10.08
CA PHE A 128 15.79 -7.78 -10.34
C PHE A 128 14.35 -7.57 -10.79
N SER A 129 13.62 -6.67 -10.13
CA SER A 129 12.24 -6.33 -10.49
C SER A 129 12.17 -5.71 -11.89
N ALA A 130 13.12 -4.84 -12.24
CA ALA A 130 13.21 -4.22 -13.57
C ALA A 130 13.45 -5.27 -14.67
N ARG A 131 14.35 -6.24 -14.46
CA ARG A 131 14.57 -7.31 -15.43
C ARG A 131 13.37 -8.23 -15.58
N ARG A 132 12.66 -8.57 -14.50
CA ARG A 132 11.43 -9.37 -14.61
C ARG A 132 10.38 -8.66 -15.44
N ARG A 133 10.22 -7.34 -15.25
CA ARG A 133 9.35 -6.51 -16.10
C ARG A 133 9.82 -6.51 -17.55
N ALA A 134 11.13 -6.43 -17.81
CA ALA A 134 11.66 -6.53 -19.17
C ALA A 134 11.38 -7.91 -19.80
N ALA A 135 11.63 -9.00 -19.08
CA ALA A 135 11.36 -10.36 -19.54
C ALA A 135 9.86 -10.60 -19.81
N ALA A 136 8.98 -10.07 -18.96
CA ALA A 136 7.54 -10.12 -19.17
C ALA A 136 7.14 -9.39 -20.47
N ARG A 137 7.66 -8.18 -20.70
CA ARG A 137 7.42 -7.42 -21.94
C ARG A 137 7.85 -8.20 -23.18
N TYR A 138 9.05 -8.80 -23.18
CA TYR A 138 9.51 -9.62 -24.30
C TYR A 138 8.58 -10.80 -24.61
N SER A 139 7.96 -11.42 -23.60
CA SER A 139 7.00 -12.51 -23.83
C SER A 139 5.69 -12.03 -24.46
N VAL A 140 5.26 -10.80 -24.15
CA VAL A 140 4.08 -10.17 -24.73
C VAL A 140 4.35 -9.74 -26.17
N ASP A 141 5.51 -9.13 -26.42
CA ASP A 141 5.93 -8.71 -27.77
C ASP A 141 6.08 -9.93 -28.70
N ALA A 142 6.69 -11.02 -28.22
CA ALA A 142 6.80 -12.26 -28.98
C ALA A 142 5.42 -12.87 -29.32
N ALA A 143 4.47 -12.86 -28.37
CA ALA A 143 3.11 -13.34 -28.61
C ALA A 143 2.35 -12.45 -29.61
N LEU A 144 2.57 -11.13 -29.58
CA LEU A 144 2.02 -10.17 -30.55
C LEU A 144 2.56 -10.43 -31.95
N ASP A 145 3.85 -10.69 -32.09
CA ASP A 145 4.48 -10.97 -33.38
C ASP A 145 4.00 -12.31 -33.95
N GLU A 146 3.84 -13.34 -33.13
CA GLU A 146 3.20 -14.61 -33.55
C GLU A 146 1.77 -14.37 -34.07
N LEU A 147 1.01 -13.52 -33.38
CA LEU A 147 -0.35 -13.16 -33.77
C LEU A 147 -0.37 -12.37 -35.08
N ARG A 148 0.59 -11.47 -35.30
CA ARG A 148 0.78 -10.76 -36.58
C ARG A 148 1.11 -11.71 -37.73
N MET A 149 1.99 -12.68 -37.51
CA MET A 149 2.32 -13.70 -38.52
C MET A 149 1.12 -14.57 -38.85
N ALA A 150 0.34 -14.99 -37.85
CA ALA A 150 -0.89 -15.76 -38.05
C ALA A 150 -1.96 -14.98 -38.86
N MET A 151 -2.04 -13.65 -38.65
CA MET A 151 -2.92 -12.77 -39.45
C MET A 151 -2.48 -12.69 -40.91
N GLN A 152 -1.17 -12.59 -41.18
CA GLN A 152 -0.64 -12.58 -42.54
C GLN A 152 -0.81 -13.93 -43.26
N ALA A 153 -0.82 -15.04 -42.52
CA ALA A 153 -1.00 -16.39 -43.07
C ALA A 153 -2.46 -16.74 -43.41
N GLY A 154 -3.41 -15.82 -43.24
CA GLY A 154 -4.82 -16.04 -43.62
C GLY A 154 -5.56 -17.06 -42.73
N GLN A 155 -5.13 -17.27 -41.49
CA GLN A 155 -5.86 -18.13 -40.55
C GLN A 155 -7.27 -17.59 -40.27
N SER A 156 -8.21 -18.51 -40.03
CA SER A 156 -9.65 -18.21 -39.89
C SER A 156 -9.94 -17.10 -38.86
N THR A 157 -10.87 -16.21 -39.21
CA THR A 157 -11.27 -15.04 -38.40
C THR A 157 -11.76 -15.40 -36.99
N ARG A 158 -12.27 -16.63 -36.80
CA ARG A 158 -12.81 -17.11 -35.51
C ARG A 158 -11.71 -17.39 -34.49
N THR A 159 -10.60 -18.02 -34.89
CA THR A 159 -9.45 -18.26 -34.01
C THR A 159 -8.70 -16.96 -33.68
N GLN A 160 -8.73 -15.99 -34.60
CA GLN A 160 -8.12 -14.67 -34.43
C GLN A 160 -8.81 -13.84 -33.34
N LEU A 161 -10.14 -13.79 -33.37
CA LEU A 161 -10.93 -13.04 -32.40
C LEU A 161 -10.74 -13.60 -30.97
N ALA A 162 -10.75 -14.93 -30.82
CA ALA A 162 -10.51 -15.57 -29.53
C ALA A 162 -9.13 -15.22 -28.96
N ARG A 163 -8.07 -15.29 -29.79
CA ARG A 163 -6.71 -14.90 -29.38
C ARG A 163 -6.59 -13.41 -29.02
N MET A 164 -7.27 -12.53 -29.75
CA MET A 164 -7.30 -11.10 -29.39
C MET A 164 -7.99 -10.86 -28.04
N PHE A 165 -9.08 -11.57 -27.74
CA PHE A 165 -9.72 -11.50 -26.42
C PHE A 165 -8.81 -12.01 -25.30
N GLU A 166 -8.11 -13.13 -25.51
CA GLU A 166 -7.13 -13.64 -24.54
C GLU A 166 -5.99 -12.64 -24.29
N LEU A 167 -5.47 -12.02 -25.35
CA LEU A 167 -4.42 -11.02 -25.23
C LEU A 167 -4.90 -9.76 -24.50
N ASN A 168 -6.09 -9.26 -24.83
CA ASN A 168 -6.69 -8.11 -24.15
C ASN A 168 -6.92 -8.43 -22.66
N ARG A 169 -7.42 -9.63 -22.35
CA ARG A 169 -7.61 -10.07 -20.96
C ARG A 169 -6.28 -10.12 -20.21
N LYS A 170 -5.24 -10.68 -20.82
CA LYS A 170 -3.90 -10.75 -20.24
C LYS A 170 -3.29 -9.37 -20.00
N GLN A 171 -3.48 -8.43 -20.94
CA GLN A 171 -3.08 -7.03 -20.74
C GLN A 171 -3.83 -6.40 -19.58
N LEU A 172 -5.15 -6.60 -19.48
CA LEU A 172 -5.95 -6.08 -18.39
C LEU A 172 -5.47 -6.62 -17.03
N ASP A 173 -5.19 -7.92 -16.95
CA ASP A 173 -4.68 -8.58 -15.75
C ASP A 173 -3.29 -8.03 -15.37
N GLU A 174 -2.39 -7.82 -16.33
CA GLU A 174 -1.08 -7.20 -16.11
C GLU A 174 -1.21 -5.75 -15.60
N TYR A 175 -2.12 -4.97 -16.18
CA TYR A 175 -2.41 -3.62 -15.70
C TYR A 175 -2.96 -3.64 -14.28
N GLN A 176 -3.85 -4.57 -13.94
CA GLN A 176 -4.36 -4.71 -12.57
C GLN A 176 -3.25 -5.07 -11.58
N GLU A 177 -2.34 -5.97 -11.95
CA GLU A 177 -1.19 -6.32 -11.12
C GLU A 177 -0.25 -5.13 -10.91
N ILE A 178 0.03 -4.36 -11.97
CA ILE A 178 0.84 -3.14 -11.89
C ILE A 178 0.19 -2.14 -10.94
N THR A 179 -1.10 -1.84 -11.10
CA THR A 179 -1.82 -0.93 -10.23
C THR A 179 -1.78 -1.41 -8.78
N LYS A 180 -2.11 -2.67 -8.51
CA LYS A 180 -2.05 -3.24 -7.15
C LYS A 180 -0.65 -3.11 -6.54
N SER A 181 0.39 -3.36 -7.33
CA SER A 181 1.77 -3.23 -6.88
C SER A 181 2.15 -1.79 -6.56
N GLN A 182 1.67 -0.82 -7.35
CA GLN A 182 1.88 0.60 -7.12
C GLN A 182 1.15 1.07 -5.87
N GLN A 183 -0.12 0.69 -5.70
CA GLN A 183 -0.92 1.00 -4.51
C GLN A 183 -0.26 0.45 -3.24
N ARG A 184 0.20 -0.81 -3.28
CA ARG A 184 0.91 -1.41 -2.15
C ARG A 184 2.22 -0.70 -1.83
N THR A 185 2.98 -0.33 -2.86
CA THR A 185 4.24 0.39 -2.67
C THR A 185 3.99 1.77 -2.08
N ALA A 186 2.98 2.50 -2.58
CA ALA A 186 2.56 3.78 -2.04
C ALA A 186 2.12 3.65 -0.58
N PHE A 187 1.28 2.67 -0.25
CA PHE A 187 0.85 2.39 1.12
C PHE A 187 2.03 2.12 2.06
N ILE A 188 2.96 1.26 1.65
CA ILE A 188 4.15 0.95 2.47
C ILE A 188 5.02 2.20 2.64
N LEU A 189 5.21 3.00 1.59
CA LEU A 189 5.97 4.25 1.67
C LEU A 189 5.30 5.24 2.63
N THR A 190 3.99 5.46 2.52
CA THR A 190 3.22 6.34 3.41
C THR A 190 3.29 5.86 4.86
N TRP A 191 3.11 4.56 5.10
CA TRP A 191 3.23 3.98 6.43
C TRP A 191 4.65 4.14 6.99
N SER A 192 5.67 3.87 6.18
CA SER A 192 7.08 4.03 6.60
C SER A 192 7.42 5.49 6.90
N ALA A 193 6.88 6.45 6.13
CA ALA A 193 7.04 7.87 6.38
C ALA A 193 6.34 8.31 7.67
N ALA A 194 5.13 7.79 7.94
CA ALA A 194 4.40 8.04 9.18
C ALA A 194 5.15 7.49 10.40
N VAL A 195 5.66 6.25 10.32
CA VAL A 195 6.49 5.65 11.37
C VAL A 195 7.78 6.44 11.58
N ALA A 196 8.45 6.85 10.50
CA ALA A 196 9.67 7.66 10.59
C ALA A 196 9.40 9.03 11.24
N ALA A 197 8.32 9.71 10.85
CA ALA A 197 7.91 10.98 11.44
C ALA A 197 7.59 10.84 12.93
N PHE A 198 6.91 9.76 13.31
CA PHE A 198 6.61 9.45 14.71
C PHE A 198 7.88 9.20 15.54
N LEU A 199 8.85 8.45 14.99
CA LEU A 199 10.13 8.23 15.64
C LEU A 199 10.92 9.52 15.80
N ILE A 200 10.97 10.37 14.77
CA ILE A 200 11.60 11.69 14.83
C ILE A 200 10.94 12.54 15.94
N LEU A 201 9.62 12.47 16.07
CA LEU A 201 8.88 13.20 17.11
C LEU A 201 9.20 12.72 18.52
N ILE A 202 9.28 11.40 18.74
CA ILE A 202 9.69 10.82 20.03
C ILE A 202 11.11 11.25 20.36
N ILE A 203 12.04 11.12 19.41
CA ILE A 203 13.45 11.47 19.62
C ILE A 203 13.59 12.98 19.88
N GLY A 204 12.93 13.83 19.08
CA GLY A 204 12.94 15.28 19.25
C GLY A 204 12.38 15.71 20.59
N SER A 205 11.30 15.07 21.04
CA SER A 205 10.68 15.34 22.35
C SER A 205 11.57 14.89 23.51
N ALA A 206 12.20 13.71 23.42
CA ALA A 206 13.14 13.23 24.43
C ALA A 206 14.37 14.15 24.54
N VAL A 207 14.93 14.58 23.40
CA VAL A 207 16.05 15.53 23.35
C VAL A 207 15.68 16.88 23.95
N ALA A 208 14.50 17.41 23.59
CA ALA A 208 14.01 18.69 24.12
C ALA A 208 13.80 18.66 25.65
N LEU A 209 13.40 17.51 26.20
CA LEU A 209 13.20 17.34 27.64
C LEU A 209 14.50 17.19 28.42
N GLN A 210 15.54 16.57 27.82
CA GLN A 210 16.79 16.24 28.52
C GLN A 210 17.90 17.29 28.36
N PHE A 211 18.05 17.95 27.20
CA PHE A 211 19.27 18.72 26.89
C PHE A 211 19.15 20.22 27.00
N ALA A 212 17.93 20.74 27.09
CA ALA A 212 17.75 22.17 27.09
C ALA A 212 17.75 22.69 28.53
N ASP A 213 18.92 23.12 29.01
CA ASP A 213 19.07 23.87 30.26
C ASP A 213 18.40 25.25 30.13
N ASN A 214 18.34 25.78 28.90
CA ASN A 214 17.69 27.04 28.58
C ASN A 214 16.25 26.82 28.09
N PRO A 215 15.27 27.59 28.59
CA PRO A 215 13.88 27.51 28.13
C PRO A 215 13.74 27.84 26.64
N GLU A 216 14.59 28.70 26.08
CA GLU A 216 14.57 29.08 24.66
C GLU A 216 14.87 27.88 23.73
N GLU A 217 15.83 27.03 24.09
CA GLU A 217 16.18 25.83 23.31
C GLU A 217 15.04 24.79 23.31
N ARG A 218 14.30 24.69 24.42
CA ARG A 218 13.09 23.85 24.52
C ARG A 218 12.02 24.30 23.54
N PHE A 219 11.79 25.60 23.43
CA PHE A 219 10.80 26.15 22.52
C PHE A 219 11.18 25.92 21.06
N ILE A 220 12.46 26.06 20.70
CA ILE A 220 12.93 25.82 19.33
C ILE A 220 12.81 24.33 18.96
N ALA A 221 13.28 23.42 19.83
CA ALA A 221 13.21 21.98 19.59
C ALA A 221 11.75 21.46 19.52
N GLY A 222 10.89 21.95 20.43
CA GLY A 222 9.47 21.67 20.43
C GLY A 222 8.78 22.21 19.17
N GLY A 223 9.10 23.44 18.77
CA GLY A 223 8.56 24.08 17.56
C GLY A 223 8.96 23.34 16.28
N LEU A 224 10.22 22.94 16.16
CA LEU A 224 10.72 22.17 15.01
C LEU A 224 10.05 20.79 14.92
N THR A 225 9.86 20.14 16.06
CA THR A 225 9.17 18.84 16.15
C THR A 225 7.70 18.96 15.78
N ALA A 226 7.01 19.97 16.31
CA ALA A 226 5.62 20.27 15.95
C ALA A 226 5.48 20.56 14.46
N LEU A 227 6.36 21.39 13.88
CA LEU A 227 6.35 21.72 12.46
C LEU A 227 6.65 20.50 11.58
N GLY A 228 7.61 19.65 11.97
CA GLY A 228 7.92 18.40 11.26
C GLY A 228 6.75 17.41 11.28
N SER A 229 6.04 17.28 12.40
CA SER A 229 4.84 16.43 12.48
C SER A 229 3.68 16.97 11.63
N LEU A 230 3.45 18.28 11.65
CA LEU A 230 2.45 18.95 10.81
C LEU A 230 2.75 18.72 9.33
N LEU A 231 4.01 18.90 8.92
CA LEU A 231 4.44 18.68 7.54
C LEU A 231 4.25 17.21 7.13
N SER A 232 4.56 16.28 8.01
CA SER A 232 4.38 14.84 7.76
C SER A 232 2.90 14.47 7.61
N ALA A 233 2.04 15.01 8.48
CA ALA A 233 0.59 14.82 8.38
C ALA A 233 0.02 15.43 7.09
N PHE A 234 0.49 16.61 6.70
CA PHE A 234 0.12 17.26 5.45
C PHE A 234 0.52 16.44 4.22
N LEU A 235 1.77 15.95 4.17
CA LEU A 235 2.24 15.08 3.09
C LEU A 235 1.41 13.80 3.02
N GLY A 236 1.13 13.17 4.16
CA GLY A 236 0.22 12.01 4.23
C GLY A 236 -1.14 12.32 3.60
N ALA A 237 -1.79 13.42 4.00
CA ALA A 237 -3.08 13.83 3.47
C ALA A 237 -3.06 14.10 1.95
N VAL A 238 -1.99 14.72 1.43
CA VAL A 238 -1.82 14.97 0.00
C VAL A 238 -1.66 13.67 -0.77
N PHE A 239 -0.84 12.73 -0.29
CA PHE A 239 -0.67 11.44 -0.94
C PHE A 239 -1.96 10.62 -0.96
N PHE A 240 -2.73 10.64 0.14
CA PHE A 240 -4.05 9.97 0.18
C PHE A 240 -5.02 10.58 -0.83
N ARG A 241 -5.13 11.92 -0.90
CA ARG A 241 -5.99 12.57 -1.90
C ARG A 241 -5.55 12.28 -3.34
N GLY A 242 -4.24 12.32 -3.60
CA GLY A 242 -3.68 11.98 -4.92
C GLY A 242 -4.01 10.53 -5.30
N HIS A 243 -3.92 9.61 -4.35
CA HIS A 243 -4.30 8.21 -4.55
C HIS A 243 -5.80 8.06 -4.86
N ASP A 244 -6.68 8.75 -4.13
CA ASP A 244 -8.13 8.70 -4.38
C ASP A 244 -8.50 9.25 -5.76
N HIS A 245 -7.85 10.34 -6.20
CA HIS A 245 -8.04 10.87 -7.55
C HIS A 245 -7.55 9.90 -8.63
N ALA A 246 -6.37 9.30 -8.46
CA ALA A 246 -5.84 8.32 -9.39
C ALA A 246 -6.72 7.06 -9.45
N ALA A 247 -7.21 6.58 -8.31
CA ALA A 247 -8.13 5.45 -8.23
C ALA A 247 -9.47 5.75 -8.92
N ASN A 248 -10.02 6.96 -8.73
CA ASN A 248 -11.24 7.39 -9.41
C ASN A 248 -11.05 7.50 -10.93
N GLN A 249 -9.93 8.07 -11.39
CA GLN A 249 -9.60 8.13 -12.82
C GLN A 249 -9.47 6.73 -13.41
N LEU A 250 -8.76 5.83 -12.72
CA LEU A 250 -8.60 4.45 -13.16
C LEU A 250 -9.95 3.72 -13.25
N ASN A 251 -10.84 3.94 -12.28
CA ASN A 251 -12.18 3.38 -12.31
C ASN A 251 -12.97 3.89 -13.53
N HIS A 252 -12.81 5.17 -13.89
CA HIS A 252 -13.42 5.73 -15.10
C HIS A 252 -12.87 5.10 -16.39
N TYR A 253 -11.55 4.93 -16.47
CA TYR A 253 -10.90 4.25 -17.61
C TYR A 253 -11.31 2.79 -17.75
N TYR A 254 -11.63 2.08 -16.66
CA TYR A 254 -12.09 0.70 -16.75
C TYR A 254 -13.56 0.56 -17.18
N LEU A 255 -14.38 1.61 -17.07
CA LEU A 255 -15.76 1.57 -17.56
C LEU A 255 -15.81 1.57 -19.09
N GLU A 256 -14.92 2.32 -19.74
CA GLU A 256 -14.92 2.51 -21.19
C GLU A 256 -14.77 1.19 -22.00
N PRO A 257 -13.81 0.29 -21.72
CA PRO A 257 -13.72 -1.01 -22.39
C PRO A 257 -14.94 -1.90 -22.12
N SER A 258 -15.53 -1.81 -20.93
CA SER A 258 -16.70 -2.59 -20.57
C SER A 258 -17.91 -2.17 -21.40
N LEU A 259 -18.03 -0.88 -21.70
CA LEU A 259 -19.05 -0.30 -22.55
C LEU A 259 -18.85 -0.78 -24.00
N THR A 260 -17.63 -0.74 -24.53
CA THR A 260 -17.33 -1.29 -25.86
C THR A 260 -17.68 -2.77 -25.95
N GLY A 261 -17.36 -3.56 -24.93
CA GLY A 261 -17.70 -4.99 -24.88
C GLY A 261 -19.21 -5.24 -24.90
N ARG A 262 -20.00 -4.41 -24.20
CA ARG A 262 -21.48 -4.46 -24.21
C ARG A 262 -22.05 -4.07 -25.57
N ILE A 263 -21.53 -3.02 -26.20
CA ILE A 263 -21.95 -2.59 -27.55
C ILE A 263 -21.70 -3.72 -28.56
N LEU A 264 -20.51 -4.33 -28.56
CA LEU A 264 -20.19 -5.45 -29.45
C LEU A 264 -21.05 -6.69 -29.16
N ALA A 265 -21.42 -6.92 -27.90
CA ALA A 265 -22.34 -8.00 -27.55
C ALA A 265 -23.75 -7.74 -28.10
N VAL A 266 -24.25 -6.51 -28.01
CA VAL A 266 -25.53 -6.08 -28.60
C VAL A 266 -25.49 -6.23 -30.11
N GLU A 267 -24.43 -5.77 -30.77
CA GLU A 267 -24.25 -5.95 -32.22
C GLU A 267 -24.35 -7.42 -32.64
N ARG A 268 -23.65 -8.32 -31.94
CA ARG A 268 -23.74 -9.76 -32.20
C ARG A 268 -25.13 -10.34 -31.93
N MET A 269 -25.83 -9.86 -30.91
CA MET A 269 -27.21 -10.29 -30.66
C MET A 269 -28.15 -9.85 -31.79
N LEU A 270 -27.95 -8.65 -32.33
CA LEU A 270 -28.69 -8.11 -33.49
C LEU A 270 -28.44 -8.90 -34.78
N ASP A 271 -27.24 -9.45 -34.96
CA ASP A 271 -26.93 -10.31 -36.10
C ASP A 271 -27.70 -11.65 -36.07
N HIS A 272 -28.04 -12.16 -34.88
CA HIS A 272 -28.75 -13.44 -34.71
C HIS A 272 -30.28 -13.30 -34.63
N LEU A 273 -30.81 -12.07 -34.61
CA LEU A 273 -32.25 -11.82 -34.62
C LEU A 273 -32.84 -12.08 -36.02
N PRO A 274 -34.01 -12.77 -36.12
CA PRO A 274 -34.66 -13.03 -37.40
C PRO A 274 -35.05 -11.74 -38.10
N ASN A 275 -35.03 -11.74 -39.44
CA ASN A 275 -35.32 -10.57 -40.28
C ASN A 275 -36.74 -9.98 -40.09
N SER A 276 -37.63 -10.68 -39.39
CA SER A 276 -38.98 -10.19 -39.04
C SER A 276 -38.98 -9.15 -37.92
N VAL A 277 -37.89 -9.02 -37.16
CA VAL A 277 -37.78 -8.09 -36.04
C VAL A 277 -37.05 -6.82 -36.48
N ASP A 278 -37.60 -5.65 -36.14
CA ASP A 278 -36.92 -4.38 -36.37
C ASP A 278 -35.65 -4.28 -35.48
N LYS A 279 -34.50 -4.51 -36.11
CA LYS A 279 -33.19 -4.46 -35.46
C LYS A 279 -32.90 -3.07 -34.89
N THR A 280 -33.43 -2.02 -35.51
CA THR A 280 -33.19 -0.62 -35.12
C THR A 280 -33.90 -0.27 -33.81
N GLU A 281 -35.14 -0.72 -33.65
CA GLU A 281 -35.91 -0.53 -32.42
C GLU A 281 -35.33 -1.36 -31.27
N THR A 282 -34.98 -2.61 -31.56
CA THR A 282 -34.36 -3.52 -30.58
C THR A 282 -33.00 -2.98 -30.10
N ALA A 283 -32.17 -2.45 -31.01
CA ALA A 283 -30.90 -1.81 -30.68
C ALA A 283 -31.08 -0.59 -29.77
N LYS A 284 -32.08 0.26 -30.04
CA LYS A 284 -32.40 1.42 -29.21
C LYS A 284 -32.79 1.00 -27.78
N LEU A 285 -33.66 -0.01 -27.65
CA LEU A 285 -34.08 -0.51 -26.34
C LEU A 285 -32.90 -1.12 -25.56
N MET A 286 -32.05 -1.90 -26.22
CA MET A 286 -30.85 -2.48 -25.58
C MET A 286 -29.84 -1.40 -25.16
N MET A 287 -29.61 -0.37 -25.98
CA MET A 287 -28.73 0.75 -25.64
C MET A 287 -29.29 1.61 -24.50
N GLN A 288 -30.63 1.80 -24.47
CA GLN A 288 -31.29 2.47 -23.35
C GLN A 288 -31.12 1.67 -22.06
N TRP A 289 -31.31 0.35 -22.11
CA TRP A 289 -31.12 -0.53 -20.95
C TRP A 289 -29.67 -0.53 -20.45
N ILE A 290 -28.68 -0.53 -21.34
CA ILE A 290 -27.25 -0.41 -20.97
C ILE A 290 -27.00 0.93 -20.27
N ARG A 291 -27.53 2.03 -20.81
CA ARG A 291 -27.40 3.37 -20.20
C ARG A 291 -28.00 3.42 -18.80
N ASP A 292 -29.19 2.85 -18.62
CA ASP A 292 -29.90 2.83 -17.34
C ASP A 292 -29.19 1.98 -16.28
N LEU A 293 -28.48 0.93 -16.69
CA LEU A 293 -27.64 0.12 -15.81
C LEU A 293 -26.32 0.79 -15.39
N GLU A 294 -25.76 1.62 -16.26
CA GLU A 294 -24.43 2.22 -16.07
C GLU A 294 -24.47 3.50 -15.23
N PHE A 295 -25.60 4.20 -15.30
CA PHE A 295 -25.91 5.32 -14.44
C PHE A 295 -27.16 4.99 -13.62
N PRO A 296 -27.07 4.12 -12.58
CA PRO A 296 -28.13 4.13 -11.59
C PRO A 296 -28.25 5.59 -11.17
N PRO A 297 -29.45 6.20 -11.24
CA PRO A 297 -29.63 7.61 -10.97
C PRO A 297 -28.90 7.85 -9.66
N LYS A 298 -27.84 8.68 -9.68
CA LYS A 298 -27.09 9.01 -8.47
C LYS A 298 -28.17 9.39 -7.48
N THR A 299 -28.45 8.55 -6.50
CA THR A 299 -29.34 8.89 -5.41
C THR A 299 -28.70 10.14 -4.85
N GLN A 300 -29.27 11.30 -5.19
CA GLN A 300 -28.73 12.61 -4.87
C GLN A 300 -28.59 12.82 -3.35
N ASP A 301 -29.06 11.86 -2.56
CA ASP A 301 -28.86 11.76 -1.11
C ASP A 301 -27.41 11.50 -0.66
N GLY A 302 -26.49 11.14 -1.56
CA GLY A 302 -25.10 10.85 -1.19
C GLY A 302 -24.23 12.06 -0.82
N THR A 303 -24.66 13.29 -1.13
CA THR A 303 -23.94 14.53 -0.77
C THR A 303 -24.46 15.20 0.49
N LYS A 304 -25.55 14.70 1.08
CA LYS A 304 -25.77 14.92 2.52
C LYS A 304 -24.74 14.07 3.24
N LYS A 305 -23.54 14.63 3.42
CA LYS A 305 -22.63 14.30 4.52
C LYS A 305 -23.55 13.98 5.70
N PRO A 306 -23.57 12.76 6.25
CA PRO A 306 -24.48 12.43 7.34
C PRO A 306 -24.30 13.55 8.35
N GLU A 307 -25.34 14.37 8.52
CA GLU A 307 -25.34 15.38 9.57
C GLU A 307 -25.02 14.56 10.81
N ALA A 308 -23.83 14.79 11.37
CA ALA A 308 -23.45 14.17 12.62
C ALA A 308 -24.67 14.32 13.52
N PRO A 309 -25.21 13.22 14.09
CA PRO A 309 -26.48 13.24 14.80
C PRO A 309 -26.45 14.46 15.69
N LYS A 310 -27.31 15.44 15.39
CA LYS A 310 -27.41 16.68 16.16
C LYS A 310 -27.53 16.20 17.59
N ASN A 311 -26.45 16.36 18.35
CA ASN A 311 -26.34 15.85 19.70
C ASN A 311 -27.63 16.31 20.41
N PRO A 312 -28.51 15.39 20.85
CA PRO A 312 -29.72 15.79 21.55
C PRO A 312 -29.25 16.71 22.67
N ARG A 313 -29.67 17.98 22.55
CA ARG A 313 -29.23 19.12 23.36
C ARG A 313 -28.57 18.66 24.65
N ALA A 314 -27.29 18.97 24.83
CA ALA A 314 -26.72 19.02 26.16
C ALA A 314 -27.75 19.71 27.07
N PRO A 315 -28.14 19.10 28.20
CA PRO A 315 -29.18 19.65 29.06
C PRO A 315 -28.85 21.11 29.33
N LYS A 316 -29.82 21.98 29.04
CA LYS A 316 -29.74 23.41 29.32
C LYS A 316 -29.24 23.53 30.77
N PRO A 317 -28.16 24.27 31.06
CA PRO A 317 -27.65 24.40 32.43
C PRO A 317 -28.83 24.81 33.32
N ALA A 318 -28.99 24.07 34.42
CA ALA A 318 -30.06 24.29 35.38
C ALA A 318 -30.07 25.77 35.78
N ASP A 319 -31.26 26.36 35.81
CA ASP A 319 -31.47 27.75 36.19
C ASP A 319 -30.81 27.98 37.57
N PRO A 320 -29.80 28.86 37.69
CA PRO A 320 -29.10 29.09 38.95
C PRO A 320 -30.03 29.61 40.06
N ASN A 321 -31.25 30.06 39.71
CA ASN A 321 -32.23 30.54 40.68
C ASN A 321 -33.04 29.42 41.36
N LEU A 322 -32.95 28.17 40.91
CA LEU A 322 -33.62 27.04 41.58
C LEU A 322 -32.90 26.57 42.86
N ALA A 323 -31.64 26.99 43.07
CA ALA A 323 -30.90 26.64 44.29
C ALA A 323 -31.31 27.49 45.51
N ASN A 324 -31.86 28.69 45.31
CA ASN A 324 -32.21 29.61 46.40
C ASN A 324 -33.63 29.42 46.97
N SER A 325 -34.46 28.55 46.39
CA SER A 325 -35.83 28.29 46.88
C SER A 325 -35.95 27.07 47.78
N LEU A 326 -34.89 26.27 47.93
CA LEU A 326 -34.90 25.02 48.71
C LEU A 326 -34.37 25.14 50.14
N PHE A 327 -33.84 26.31 50.52
CA PHE A 327 -33.37 26.56 51.88
C PHE A 327 -33.90 27.91 52.39
N PRO A 328 -35.02 27.93 53.14
CA PRO A 328 -35.40 29.13 53.86
C PRO A 328 -34.34 29.44 54.94
N PRO A 329 -34.02 30.73 55.17
CA PRO A 329 -33.13 31.11 56.25
C PRO A 329 -33.78 30.76 57.60
N GLY A 330 -33.11 29.90 58.37
CA GLY A 330 -33.29 29.74 59.81
C GLY A 330 -32.21 30.51 60.55
#